data_AF-A0A8J7XZU4-F1
#
_entry.id   AF-A0A8J7XZU4-F1
#
_cell.length_a   1.000
_cell.length_b   1.000
_cell.length_c   1.000
_cell.angle_alpha   90.00
_cell.angle_beta   90.00
_cell.angle_gamma   90.00
#
_symmetry.space_group_name_H-M   'P 1'
#
loop_
_entity.id
_entity.type
_entity.pdbx_description
1 polymer ?
#
loop_
_entity_poly.entity_id
_entity_poly.type
_entity_poly.pdbx_seq_one_letter_code
_entity_poly.pdbx_strand_id
1 'polypeptide(L)' 'MRLDNKIRGIFVTALIVFLLPVEDSCELRITDEPFIQGYPAIYGDIVVWEDRRNSSSFADYRDIYGYNLLTKE' A
#
# COMPACT_ATOMS: atom_id res chain seq x y z
N MET A 1 -8.90 -16.89 -56.36
CA MET A 1 -8.06 -15.67 -56.33
C MET A 1 -7.96 -15.23 -54.88
N ARG A 2 -6.75 -15.19 -54.32
CA ARG A 2 -6.42 -14.69 -52.97
C ARG A 2 -6.48 -13.16 -52.95
N LEU A 3 -7.12 -12.55 -51.95
CA LEU A 3 -6.84 -11.19 -51.42
C LEU A 3 -7.67 -11.01 -50.13
N ASP A 4 -7.25 -10.53 -48.95
CA ASP A 4 -5.96 -10.41 -48.28
C ASP A 4 -6.20 -10.17 -46.78
N ASN A 5 -5.35 -10.77 -45.94
CA ASN A 5 -5.30 -10.57 -44.48
C ASN A 5 -4.84 -9.16 -44.14
N LYS A 6 -5.73 -8.21 -43.82
CA LYS A 6 -5.28 -6.89 -43.36
C LYS A 6 -6.23 -6.09 -42.47
N ILE A 7 -6.73 -6.67 -41.38
CA ILE A 7 -7.09 -5.88 -40.19
C ILE A 7 -6.63 -6.65 -38.94
N ARG A 8 -5.30 -6.69 -38.76
CA ARG A 8 -4.66 -7.15 -37.52
C ARG A 8 -4.40 -5.93 -36.64
N GLY A 9 -5.07 -5.86 -35.50
CA GLY A 9 -4.48 -5.31 -34.27
C GLY A 9 -4.68 -3.83 -33.96
N ILE A 10 -5.91 -3.40 -33.58
CA ILE A 10 -6.06 -2.16 -32.77
C ILE A 10 -7.26 -2.12 -31.80
N PHE A 11 -8.11 -3.16 -31.66
CA PHE A 11 -9.30 -3.08 -30.79
C PHE A 11 -9.45 -4.19 -29.73
N VAL A 12 -8.36 -4.76 -29.21
CA VAL A 12 -8.46 -5.72 -28.07
C VAL A 12 -7.82 -5.19 -26.79
N THR A 13 -6.95 -4.19 -26.84
CA THR A 13 -6.30 -3.68 -25.62
C THR A 13 -7.17 -2.73 -24.80
N ALA A 14 -8.10 -2.00 -25.42
CA ALA A 14 -8.98 -1.05 -24.69
C ALA A 14 -10.14 -1.70 -23.93
N LEU A 15 -10.50 -2.96 -24.24
CA LEU A 15 -11.59 -3.68 -23.57
C LEU A 15 -11.09 -4.48 -22.35
N ILE A 16 -9.79 -4.76 -22.24
CA ILE A 16 -9.23 -5.51 -21.11
C ILE A 16 -9.19 -4.65 -19.84
N VAL A 17 -9.03 -3.33 -19.96
CA VAL A 17 -8.90 -2.40 -18.81
C VAL A 17 -10.22 -2.23 -18.03
N PHE A 18 -11.37 -2.50 -18.64
CA PHE A 18 -12.69 -2.41 -17.99
C PHE A 18 -13.17 -3.71 -17.32
N LEU A 19 -12.52 -4.85 -17.61
CA LEU A 19 -12.93 -6.18 -17.13
C LEU A 19 -12.03 -6.73 -16.01
N LEU A 20 -10.98 -6.01 -15.64
CA LEU A 20 -10.27 -6.31 -14.40
C LEU A 20 -11.11 -5.73 -13.25
N PRO A 21 -11.71 -6.55 -12.38
CA PRO A 21 -12.22 -6.02 -11.12
C PRO A 21 -11.07 -5.26 -10.46
N VAL A 22 -11.31 -4.01 -10.09
CA VAL A 22 -10.46 -3.31 -9.12
C VAL A 22 -10.50 -4.19 -7.89
N GLU A 23 -9.38 -4.86 -7.60
CA GLU A 23 -9.24 -5.58 -6.34
C GLU A 23 -9.43 -4.54 -5.24
N ASP A 24 -10.42 -4.77 -4.37
CA ASP A 24 -10.59 -3.96 -3.16
C ASP A 24 -9.24 -3.96 -2.45
N SER A 25 -8.64 -2.77 -2.30
CA SER A 25 -7.36 -2.64 -1.63
C SER A 25 -7.55 -3.06 -0.17
N CYS A 26 -7.10 -4.27 0.19
CA CYS A 26 -7.08 -4.72 1.57
C CYS A 26 -6.11 -3.85 2.36
N GLU A 27 -6.62 -3.04 3.29
CA GLU A 27 -5.78 -2.28 4.21
C GLU A 27 -5.25 -3.20 5.33
N LEU A 28 -3.98 -3.02 5.68
CA LEU A 28 -3.34 -3.72 6.80
C LEU A 28 -3.13 -2.75 7.95
N ARG A 29 -3.79 -3.02 9.08
CA ARG A 29 -3.53 -2.30 10.33
C ARG A 29 -2.24 -2.82 10.97
N ILE A 30 -1.26 -1.94 11.16
CA ILE A 30 0.06 -2.27 11.73
C ILE A 30 0.07 -2.17 13.27
N THR A 31 -0.71 -1.26 13.84
CA THR A 31 -0.81 -1.09 15.29
C THR A 31 -2.22 -0.68 15.70
N ASP A 32 -2.63 -1.07 16.90
CA ASP A 32 -3.93 -0.74 17.49
C ASP A 32 -3.86 0.16 18.73
N GLU A 33 -2.70 0.76 18.94
CA GLU A 33 -2.42 1.58 20.11
C GLU A 33 -3.22 2.88 20.11
N PRO A 34 -3.80 3.28 21.25
CA PRO A 34 -4.78 4.37 21.32
C PRO A 34 -4.16 5.78 21.22
N PHE A 35 -2.83 5.86 21.13
CA PHE A 35 -2.08 7.12 21.10
C PHE A 35 -1.92 7.65 19.67
N ILE A 36 -1.26 8.80 19.53
CA ILE A 36 -1.02 9.39 18.21
C ILE A 36 0.13 8.64 17.54
N GLN A 37 -0.14 8.05 16.38
CA GLN A 37 0.87 7.58 15.43
C GLN A 37 0.94 8.53 14.22
N GLY A 38 2.14 8.81 13.74
CA GLY A 38 2.32 9.73 12.62
C GLY A 38 3.65 9.59 11.91
N TYR A 39 3.79 10.33 10.80
CA TYR A 39 5.01 10.43 10.01
C TYR A 39 5.62 9.06 9.61
N PRO A 40 4.82 8.14 9.00
CA PRO A 40 5.35 6.86 8.61
C PRO A 40 6.33 6.98 7.44
N ALA A 41 7.33 6.09 7.42
CA ALA A 41 8.22 5.85 6.30
C ALA A 41 8.37 4.34 6.07
N ILE A 42 8.71 3.96 4.83
CA ILE A 42 8.87 2.55 4.45
C ILE A 42 10.19 2.34 3.70
N TYR A 43 10.91 1.28 4.06
CA TYR A 43 12.09 0.79 3.34
C TYR A 43 12.07 -0.73 3.27
N GLY A 44 11.94 -1.28 2.06
CA GLY A 44 11.74 -2.71 1.86
C GLY A 44 10.49 -3.18 2.60
N ASP A 45 10.65 -4.19 3.45
CA ASP A 45 9.57 -4.75 4.27
C ASP A 45 9.39 -4.04 5.62
N ILE A 46 10.16 -2.98 5.91
CA ILE A 46 10.12 -2.32 7.22
C ILE A 46 9.33 -1.01 7.12
N VAL A 47 8.27 -0.91 7.92
CA VAL A 47 7.54 0.33 8.19
C VAL A 47 8.04 0.89 9.50
N VAL A 48 8.41 2.18 9.53
CA VAL A 48 8.73 2.91 10.75
C VAL A 48 7.80 4.09 10.91
N TRP A 49 7.44 4.45 12.14
CA TRP A 49 6.57 5.58 12.43
C TRP A 49 6.91 6.23 13.78
N GLU A 50 6.50 7.48 13.94
CA GLU A 50 6.52 8.15 15.24
C GLU A 50 5.30 7.73 16.05
N ASP A 51 5.54 7.32 17.30
CA ASP A 51 4.51 6.86 18.21
C ASP A 51 4.61 7.58 19.55
N ARG A 52 3.45 7.95 20.12
CA ARG A 52 3.36 8.66 21.40
C ARG A 52 2.88 7.78 22.55
N ARG A 53 2.90 6.46 22.42
CA ARG A 53 2.35 5.56 23.46
C ARG A 53 3.06 5.61 24.81
N ASN A 54 4.33 5.99 24.85
CA ASN A 54 5.09 6.14 26.10
C ASN A 54 5.12 7.59 26.60
N SER A 55 4.37 8.49 25.97
CA SER A 55 4.39 9.92 26.23
C SER A 55 3.45 10.26 27.38
N SER A 56 3.94 10.94 28.42
CA SER A 56 3.12 11.38 29.56
C SER A 56 2.27 12.63 29.28
N SER A 57 2.57 13.35 28.21
CA SER A 57 1.89 14.59 27.81
C SER A 57 1.91 14.73 26.28
N PHE A 58 0.90 15.40 25.71
CA PHE A 58 0.86 15.70 24.28
C PHE A 58 2.01 16.61 23.78
N ALA A 59 2.78 17.19 24.71
CA ALA A 59 3.97 17.98 24.42
C ALA A 59 5.28 17.19 24.55
N ASP A 60 5.24 15.93 25.03
CA ASP A 60 6.45 15.14 25.29
C ASP A 60 6.94 14.40 24.02
N TYR A 61 8.12 13.78 24.16
CA TYR A 61 8.88 13.08 23.15
C TYR A 61 8.07 12.01 22.39
N ARG A 62 8.43 11.80 21.13
CA ARG A 62 7.92 10.73 20.25
C ARG A 62 9.00 9.67 20.14
N ASP A 63 8.61 8.42 20.32
CA ASP A 63 9.49 7.29 20.07
C ASP A 63 9.34 6.83 18.63
N ILE A 64 10.37 6.17 18.10
CA ILE A 64 10.32 5.53 16.79
C ILE A 64 10.01 4.06 16.98
N TYR A 65 8.91 3.62 16.39
CA TYR A 65 8.52 2.22 16.32
C TYR A 65 8.72 1.69 14.90
N GLY A 66 8.86 0.36 14.80
CA GLY A 66 9.04 -0.32 13.53
C GLY A 66 8.22 -1.60 13.50
N TYR A 67 7.84 -2.01 12.28
CA TYR A 67 7.17 -3.26 12.00
C TYR A 67 7.67 -3.83 10.69
N ASN A 68 8.04 -5.10 10.70
CA ASN A 68 8.48 -5.85 9.54
C ASN A 68 7.29 -6.59 8.92
N LEU A 69 6.91 -6.18 7.71
CA LEU A 69 5.79 -6.74 6.95
C LEU A 69 6.00 -8.21 6.55
N LEU A 70 7.26 -8.64 6.42
CA LEU A 70 7.65 -10.01 6.06
C LEU A 70 7.60 -10.93 7.27
N THR A 71 8.18 -10.53 8.40
CA THR A 71 8.24 -11.37 9.61
C THR A 71 7.04 -11.20 10.53
N LYS A 72 6.25 -10.14 10.34
CA LYS A 72 5.11 -9.74 11.19
C LYS A 72 5.49 -9.36 12.62
N GLU A 73 6.67 -8.77 12.78
CA GLU A 73 7.27 -8.37 14.08
C GLU A 73 7.50 -6.86 14.17
#